data_AF-A0AAW9ECX1-F1
#
_entry.id   AF-A0AAW9ECX1-F1
#
_cell.length_a   1.000
_cell.length_b   1.000
_cell.length_c   1.000
_cell.angle_alpha   90.00
_cell.angle_beta   90.00
_cell.angle_gamma   90.00
#
_symmetry.space_group_name_H-M   'P 1'
#
loop_
_entity.id
_entity.type
_entity.pdbx_description
1 polymer ?
#
loop_
_entity_poly.entity_id
_entity_poly.type
_entity_poly.pdbx_seq_one_letter_code
_entity_poly.pdbx_strand_id
1 'polypeptide(L)'
;VYKDETGKTPVLTSVKKAEQYILENETTKNYLGIDGIPEFGRCTQELLFGKTSSLINDKRARTAQTPGGTGALRVAADFLARNTSAKRVWVSNPSWPNHK
;
A
#
# COMPACT_ATOMS: atom_id res chain seq x y z
N VAL A 1 -10.90 -6.75 -10.40
CA VAL A 1 -9.61 -7.38 -10.79
C VAL A 1 -9.41 -7.14 -12.27
N TYR A 2 -8.25 -6.63 -12.68
CA TYR A 2 -7.97 -6.37 -14.10
C TYR A 2 -7.94 -7.69 -14.88
N LYS A 3 -8.56 -7.70 -16.06
CA LYS A 3 -8.46 -8.78 -17.03
C LYS A 3 -7.96 -8.21 -18.36
N ASP A 4 -7.09 -8.96 -19.04
CA ASP A 4 -6.64 -8.63 -20.39
C ASP A 4 -7.72 -8.89 -21.44
N GLU A 5 -7.41 -8.61 -22.71
CA GLU A 5 -8.26 -8.83 -23.87
C GLU A 5 -8.67 -10.30 -24.08
N THR A 6 -7.97 -11.25 -23.45
CA THR A 6 -8.30 -12.69 -23.46
C THR A 6 -9.16 -13.12 -22.28
N GLY A 7 -9.52 -12.18 -21.40
CA GLY A 7 -10.32 -12.42 -20.19
C GLY A 7 -9.52 -13.04 -19.03
N LYS A 8 -8.19 -13.12 -19.14
CA LYS A 8 -7.30 -13.65 -18.09
C LYS A 8 -6.80 -12.53 -17.19
N THR A 9 -6.36 -12.89 -15.98
CA THR A 9 -5.70 -11.95 -15.06
C THR A 9 -4.19 -12.10 -15.22
N PRO A 10 -3.53 -11.25 -16.02
CA PRO A 10 -2.12 -11.44 -16.34
C PRO A 10 -1.23 -11.16 -15.13
N VAL A 11 -0.14 -11.91 -15.04
CA VAL A 11 0.99 -11.56 -14.17
C VAL A 11 1.97 -10.76 -15.01
N LEU A 12 2.27 -9.53 -14.58
CA LEU A 12 3.16 -8.65 -15.31
C LEU A 12 4.58 -9.26 -15.41
N THR A 13 5.25 -9.03 -16.54
CA THR A 13 6.64 -9.50 -16.73
C THR A 13 7.59 -8.96 -15.66
N SER A 14 7.37 -7.73 -15.18
CA SER A 14 8.13 -7.15 -14.08
C SER A 14 7.94 -7.93 -12.77
N VAL A 15 6.73 -8.40 -12.50
CA VAL A 15 6.41 -9.22 -11.31
C VAL A 15 7.09 -10.58 -11.45
N LYS A 16 7.05 -11.23 -12.62
CA LYS A 16 7.76 -12.51 -12.84
C LYS A 16 9.26 -12.40 -12.63
N LYS A 17 9.89 -11.32 -13.10
CA LYS A 17 11.32 -11.07 -12.84
C LYS A 17 11.62 -10.84 -11.36
N ALA A 18 10.76 -10.10 -10.65
CA ALA A 18 10.91 -9.88 -9.21
C ALA A 18 10.76 -11.18 -8.41
N GLU A 19 9.79 -12.03 -8.76
CA GLU A 19 9.59 -13.35 -8.15
C GLU A 19 10.86 -14.22 -8.28
N GLN A 20 11.43 -14.30 -9.49
CA GLN A 20 12.67 -15.04 -9.73
C GLN A 20 13.84 -14.48 -8.92
N TYR A 21 14.01 -13.15 -8.91
CA TYR A 21 15.07 -12.50 -8.15
C TYR A 21 14.97 -12.82 -6.65
N ILE A 22 13.77 -12.75 -6.07
CA ILE A 22 13.54 -13.08 -4.66
C ILE A 22 13.88 -14.55 -4.39
N LEU A 23 13.41 -15.47 -5.25
CA LEU A 23 13.69 -16.90 -5.12
C LEU A 23 15.20 -17.21 -5.08
N GLU A 24 15.98 -16.51 -5.91
CA GLU A 24 17.42 -16.72 -6.03
C GLU A 24 18.24 -16.05 -4.91
N ASN A 25 17.76 -14.93 -4.35
CA ASN A 25 18.59 -14.04 -3.51
C ASN A 25 18.13 -13.90 -2.05
N GLU A 26 16.90 -14.27 -1.70
CA GLU A 26 16.38 -14.09 -0.35
C GLU A 26 17.00 -15.10 0.62
N THR A 27 17.56 -14.59 1.72
CA THR A 27 18.31 -15.40 2.69
C THR A 27 17.58 -15.66 4.00
N THR A 28 16.42 -15.01 4.23
CA THR A 28 15.67 -15.12 5.47
C THR A 28 14.17 -14.87 5.28
N LYS A 29 13.38 -15.43 6.20
CA LYS A 29 11.92 -15.27 6.30
C LYS A 29 11.50 -14.72 7.67
N ASN A 30 12.40 -14.01 8.33
CA ASN A 30 12.14 -13.41 9.64
C ASN A 30 10.98 -12.41 9.59
N TYR A 31 10.41 -12.15 10.76
CA TYR A 31 9.39 -11.11 10.92
C TYR A 31 9.89 -9.76 10.42
N LEU A 32 9.01 -9.05 9.72
CA LEU A 32 9.21 -7.65 9.36
C LEU A 32 9.01 -6.76 10.60
N GLY A 33 9.51 -5.53 10.53
CA GLY A 33 9.11 -4.49 11.47
C GLY A 33 7.60 -4.23 11.38
N ILE A 34 7.03 -3.62 12.43
CA ILE A 34 5.59 -3.33 12.52
C ILE A 34 5.09 -2.53 11.30
N ASP A 35 5.90 -1.57 10.85
CA ASP A 35 5.57 -0.71 9.69
C ASP A 35 5.88 -1.38 8.33
N GLY A 36 6.45 -2.58 8.33
CA GLY A 36 6.87 -3.32 7.14
C GLY A 36 8.31 -3.02 6.70
N ILE A 37 8.58 -3.20 5.41
CA ILE A 37 9.91 -3.01 4.81
C ILE A 37 10.16 -1.51 4.54
N PRO A 38 11.23 -0.88 5.08
CA PRO A 38 11.51 0.55 4.89
C PRO A 38 11.60 0.98 3.42
N GLU A 39 12.25 0.17 2.59
CA GLU A 39 12.39 0.41 1.15
C GLU A 39 11.06 0.34 0.41
N PHE A 40 10.16 -0.56 0.82
CA PHE A 40 8.79 -0.61 0.30
C PHE A 40 8.06 0.69 0.62
N GLY A 41 8.21 1.19 1.85
CA GLY A 41 7.66 2.48 2.28
C GLY A 41 8.18 3.63 1.42
N ARG A 42 9.50 3.76 1.25
CA ARG A 42 10.13 4.80 0.41
C ARG A 42 9.63 4.74 -1.04
N CYS A 43 9.68 3.57 -1.67
CA CYS A 43 9.24 3.40 -3.05
C CYS A 43 7.74 3.71 -3.23
N THR A 44 6.91 3.36 -2.24
CA THR A 44 5.48 3.68 -2.25
C THR A 44 5.24 5.19 -2.20
N GLN A 45 5.98 5.91 -1.35
CA GLN A 45 5.89 7.38 -1.28
C GLN A 45 6.30 8.02 -2.60
N GLU A 46 7.42 7.59 -3.20
CA GLU A 46 7.87 8.10 -4.49
C GLU A 46 6.89 7.82 -5.62
N LEU A 47 6.25 6.64 -5.62
CA LEU A 47 5.23 6.28 -6.59
C LEU A 47 3.99 7.18 -6.47
N LEU A 48 3.54 7.49 -5.25
CA LEU A 48 2.32 8.26 -5.00
C LEU A 48 2.53 9.77 -5.17
N PHE A 49 3.65 10.30 -4.67
CA PHE A 49 3.87 11.74 -4.58
C PHE A 49 4.91 12.27 -5.57
N GLY A 50 5.69 11.40 -6.21
CA GLY A 50 6.83 11.76 -7.03
C GLY A 50 8.12 11.96 -6.22
N LYS A 51 9.27 11.62 -6.81
CA LYS A 51 10.59 11.62 -6.15
C LYS A 51 11.02 12.98 -5.59
N THR A 52 10.56 14.08 -6.20
CA THR A 52 10.93 15.45 -5.82
C THR A 52 9.87 16.12 -4.93
N SER A 53 8.90 15.36 -4.40
CA SER A 53 7.84 15.90 -3.58
C SER A 53 8.37 16.53 -2.29
N SER A 54 7.93 17.76 -2.00
CA SER A 54 8.20 18.40 -0.71
C SER A 54 7.60 17.61 0.45
N LEU A 55 6.53 16.84 0.26
CA LEU A 55 5.97 15.96 1.29
C LEU A 55 6.98 14.91 1.78
N ILE A 56 7.79 14.38 0.86
CA ILE A 56 8.84 13.40 1.17
C ILE A 56 10.06 14.13 1.73
N ASN A 57 10.55 15.17 1.05
CA ASN A 57 11.76 15.91 1.44
C ASN A 57 11.63 16.56 2.83
N ASP A 58 10.45 17.11 3.14
CA ASP A 58 10.13 17.72 4.44
C ASP A 58 9.76 16.66 5.49
N LYS A 59 9.82 15.36 5.16
CA LYS A 59 9.45 14.24 6.04
C LYS A 59 8.03 14.34 6.61
N ARG A 60 7.08 14.83 5.82
CA ARG A 60 5.66 14.95 6.18
C ARG A 60 4.82 13.73 5.77
N ALA A 61 5.38 12.83 4.97
CA ALA A 61 4.79 11.53 4.68
C ALA A 61 5.22 10.46 5.72
N ARG A 62 4.30 9.57 6.07
CA ARG A 62 4.55 8.32 6.83
C ARG A 62 3.87 7.17 6.12
N THR A 63 4.47 5.99 6.19
CA THR A 63 3.99 4.79 5.49
C THR A 63 4.12 3.58 6.39
N ALA A 64 3.06 2.80 6.48
CA ALA A 64 3.05 1.46 7.07
C ALA A 64 2.49 0.50 6.02
N GLN A 65 3.15 -0.63 5.82
CA GLN A 65 2.73 -1.66 4.88
C GLN A 65 1.51 -2.42 5.41
N THR A 66 0.51 -2.67 4.56
CA THR A 66 -0.74 -3.34 4.95
C THR A 66 -1.14 -4.45 3.97
N PRO A 67 -1.97 -5.42 4.40
CA PRO A 67 -2.54 -6.42 3.50
C PRO A 67 -3.58 -5.77 2.56
N GLY A 68 -3.09 -5.25 1.44
CA GLY A 68 -3.89 -4.57 0.43
C GLY A 68 -4.57 -3.28 0.93
N GLY A 69 -5.43 -2.73 0.07
CA GLY A 69 -6.13 -1.47 0.33
C GLY A 69 -7.16 -1.55 1.48
N THR A 70 -7.84 -2.69 1.64
CA THR A 70 -8.78 -2.88 2.76
C THR A 70 -8.07 -2.80 4.11
N GLY A 71 -6.88 -3.42 4.23
CA GLY A 71 -6.05 -3.33 5.42
C GLY A 71 -5.59 -1.89 5.70
N ALA A 72 -5.20 -1.16 4.64
CA ALA A 72 -4.82 0.26 4.75
C ALA A 72 -5.96 1.11 5.31
N LEU A 73 -7.17 0.97 4.76
CA LEU A 73 -8.36 1.69 5.22
C LEU A 73 -8.71 1.35 6.66
N ARG A 74 -8.60 0.07 7.06
CA ARG A 74 -8.86 -0.36 8.43
C ARG A 74 -7.90 0.28 9.43
N VAL A 75 -6.60 0.20 9.18
CA VAL A 75 -5.57 0.79 10.06
C VAL A 75 -5.75 2.30 10.15
N ALA A 76 -6.01 2.97 9.03
CA ALA A 76 -6.26 4.42 9.00
C ALA A 76 -7.53 4.79 9.79
N ALA A 77 -8.62 4.05 9.64
CA ALA A 77 -9.86 4.29 10.38
C ALA A 77 -9.67 4.09 11.89
N ASP A 78 -8.98 3.04 12.32
CA ASP A 78 -8.66 2.80 13.73
C ASP A 78 -7.75 3.90 14.28
N PHE A 79 -6.78 4.38 13.50
CA PHE A 79 -5.94 5.52 13.88
C PHE A 79 -6.78 6.79 14.08
N LEU A 80 -7.65 7.14 13.13
CA LEU A 80 -8.52 8.30 13.22
C LEU A 80 -9.45 8.22 14.44
N ALA A 81 -10.07 7.06 14.67
CA ALA A 81 -11.01 6.87 15.77
C ALA A 81 -10.35 6.99 17.16
N ARG A 82 -9.09 6.56 17.29
CA ARG A 82 -8.35 6.56 18.56
C ARG A 82 -7.59 7.86 18.83
N ASN A 83 -7.09 8.51 17.79
CA ASN A 83 -6.13 9.61 17.93
C ASN A 83 -6.67 10.97 17.48
N THR A 84 -7.92 11.04 17.00
CA THR A 84 -8.54 12.30 16.56
C THR A 84 -9.96 12.43 17.11
N SER A 85 -10.53 13.63 17.00
CA SER A 85 -11.94 13.88 17.34
C SER A 85 -12.92 13.53 16.21
N ALA A 86 -12.44 12.94 15.10
CA ALA A 86 -13.30 12.61 13.96
C ALA A 86 -14.40 11.61 14.36
N LYS A 87 -15.66 12.00 14.17
CA LYS A 87 -16.85 11.17 14.46
C LYS A 87 -17.66 10.81 13.22
N ARG A 88 -17.32 11.36 12.05
CA ARG A 88 -18.08 11.19 10.81
C ARG A 88 -17.12 11.01 9.64
N VAL A 89 -17.41 10.00 8.81
CA VAL A 89 -16.72 9.74 7.54
C VAL A 89 -17.73 9.95 6.42
N TRP A 90 -17.34 10.72 5.40
CA TRP A 90 -18.16 10.95 4.21
C TRP A 90 -17.67 10.04 3.08
N VAL A 91 -18.60 9.34 2.43
CA VAL A 91 -18.31 8.47 1.27
C VAL A 91 -19.14 8.93 0.07
N SER A 92 -18.63 8.71 -1.14
CA SER A 92 -19.35 9.08 -2.36
C SER A 92 -20.63 8.26 -2.56
N ASN A 93 -21.57 8.79 -3.34
CA ASN A 93 -22.75 8.06 -3.78
C ASN A 93 -22.75 7.95 -5.31
N PRO A 94 -22.42 6.77 -5.90
CA PRO A 94 -22.09 5.50 -5.25
C PRO A 94 -20.65 5.43 -4.70
N SER A 95 -20.37 4.42 -3.87
CA SER A 95 -19.04 4.08 -3.33
C SER A 95 -18.83 2.57 -3.38
N TRP A 96 -17.58 2.12 -3.18
CA TRP A 96 -17.24 0.70 -3.10
C TRP A 96 -18.02 0.00 -1.96
N PRO A 97 -18.58 -1.21 -2.18
CA PRO A 97 -19.48 -1.86 -1.21
C PRO A 97 -18.89 -2.01 0.20
N ASN A 98 -17.60 -2.33 0.33
CA ASN A 98 -16.98 -2.52 1.65
C ASN A 98 -16.72 -1.21 2.41
N HIS A 99 -17.05 -0.04 1.85
CA HIS A 99 -17.04 1.22 2.59
C HIS A 99 -18.33 1.45 3.39
N LYS A 100 -19.36 0.62 3.17
CA LYS A 100 -20.65 0.71 3.86
C LYS A 100 -20.75 -0.32 4.98
#